data_AF-A0A524F9N7-F1
#
_entry.id   AF-A0A524F9N7-F1
#
_cell.length_a   1.000
_cell.length_b   1.000
_cell.length_c   1.000
_cell.angle_alpha   90.00
_cell.angle_beta   90.00
_cell.angle_gamma   90.00
#
_symmetry.space_group_name_H-M   'P 1'
#
loop_
_entity.id
_entity.type
_entity.pdbx_description
1 polymer ?
#
loop_
_entity_poly.entity_id
_entity_poly.type
_entity_poly.pdbx_seq_one_letter_code
_entity_poly.pdbx_strand_id
1 'polypeptide(L)'
;MNLKLDDVKAGDRGLLAPCGILCLGCDMHIGDAIEASKILQKIWEGWNIVDVGPVLGLNLKGIKATLKTLKSFIKANKQGNCPGCSKGSFASQICGIAKCVKSKGYWTCAECEDYDPDSETPCPNINSSSMPITDKGQMMKMICTRYSRDPNQNLKRCREIGYPAFIQEAKEKVANGWRTWQIISKDMVFTDAMKK
;
A
#
# COMPACT_ATOMS: atom_id res chain seq x y z
N MET A 1 -2.18 15.30 -21.36
CA MET A 1 -1.39 16.26 -20.54
C MET A 1 -0.01 15.66 -20.32
N ASN A 2 1.07 16.44 -20.38
CA ASN A 2 2.42 15.92 -20.10
C ASN A 2 2.71 16.03 -18.60
N LEU A 3 2.62 14.91 -17.88
CA LEU A 3 2.84 14.84 -16.43
C LEU A 3 4.33 14.91 -16.11
N LYS A 4 4.70 15.65 -15.06
CA LYS A 4 6.11 15.71 -14.61
C LYS A 4 6.20 15.61 -13.09
N LEU A 5 7.29 15.00 -12.61
CA LEU A 5 7.62 14.95 -11.19
C LEU A 5 7.69 16.35 -10.54
N ASP A 6 8.10 17.37 -11.28
CA ASP A 6 8.22 18.74 -10.78
C ASP A 6 6.86 19.42 -10.55
N ASP A 7 5.78 18.86 -11.10
CA ASP A 7 4.41 19.32 -10.82
C ASP A 7 3.95 18.92 -9.40
N VAL A 8 4.75 18.12 -8.69
CA VAL A 8 4.40 17.51 -7.39
C VAL A 8 5.20 18.17 -6.27
N LYS A 9 4.51 18.84 -5.36
CA LYS A 9 5.10 19.41 -4.15
C LYS A 9 5.83 18.33 -3.34
N ALA A 10 7.01 18.66 -2.81
CA ALA A 10 7.84 17.70 -2.07
C ALA A 10 7.09 17.01 -0.91
N GLY A 11 6.21 17.74 -0.20
CA GLY A 11 5.37 17.21 0.87
C GLY A 11 4.37 16.15 0.39
N ASP A 12 3.85 16.30 -0.83
CA ASP A 12 2.81 15.43 -1.40
C ASP A 12 3.36 14.18 -2.07
N ARG A 13 4.68 14.08 -2.31
CA ARG A 13 5.30 12.94 -3.02
C ARG A 13 5.03 11.58 -2.35
N GLY A 14 4.72 11.57 -1.05
CA GLY A 14 4.39 10.35 -0.30
C GLY A 14 2.92 9.90 -0.42
N LEU A 15 2.04 10.71 -1.01
CA LEU A 15 0.58 10.49 -0.98
C LEU A 15 0.08 9.50 -2.03
N LEU A 16 0.85 9.30 -3.09
CA LEU A 16 0.56 8.37 -4.19
C LEU A 16 1.78 7.48 -4.42
N ALA A 17 1.57 6.17 -4.49
CA ALA A 17 2.61 5.22 -4.86
C ALA A 17 2.83 5.24 -6.38
N PRO A 18 4.03 4.86 -6.86
CA PRO A 18 4.33 4.74 -8.29
C PRO A 18 3.31 3.91 -9.09
N CYS A 19 2.71 2.92 -8.44
CA CYS A 19 1.73 2.01 -9.03
C CYS A 19 0.27 2.51 -8.96
N GLY A 20 0.01 3.70 -8.41
CA GLY A 20 -1.34 4.25 -8.30
C GLY A 20 -2.05 4.02 -6.97
N ILE A 21 -1.45 3.29 -6.02
CA ILE A 21 -2.05 3.11 -4.69
C ILE A 21 -2.05 4.48 -3.97
N LEU A 22 -3.21 4.91 -3.50
CA LEU A 22 -3.36 6.08 -2.63
C LEU A 22 -2.78 5.78 -1.24
N CYS A 23 -1.53 6.16 -1.02
CA CYS A 23 -0.87 6.05 0.29
C CYS A 23 -1.55 6.93 1.34
N LEU A 24 -2.13 8.06 0.93
CA LEU A 24 -2.85 8.97 1.83
C LEU A 24 -3.99 8.29 2.60
N GLY A 25 -4.61 7.24 2.05
CA GLY A 25 -5.65 6.46 2.73
C GLY A 25 -5.17 5.15 3.37
N CYS A 26 -3.86 4.89 3.39
CA CYS A 26 -3.27 3.66 3.91
C CYS A 26 -2.97 3.79 5.41
N ASP A 27 -3.50 2.88 6.24
CA ASP A 27 -3.36 2.94 7.70
C ASP A 27 -1.91 2.85 8.19
N MET A 28 -1.03 2.20 7.41
CA MET A 28 0.41 2.16 7.69
C MET A 28 1.10 3.51 7.45
N HIS A 29 0.58 4.31 6.52
CA HIS A 29 1.12 5.61 6.16
C HIS A 29 0.61 6.70 7.11
N ILE A 30 -0.68 6.67 7.45
CA ILE A 30 -1.30 7.66 8.35
C ILE A 30 -1.08 7.33 9.84
N GLY A 31 -0.79 6.06 10.16
CA GLY A 31 -0.45 5.61 11.52
C GLY A 31 -1.61 4.97 12.28
N ASP A 32 -2.83 5.04 11.73
CA ASP A 32 -4.05 4.52 12.37
C ASP A 32 -3.92 3.04 12.76
N ALA A 33 -3.30 2.20 11.92
CA ALA A 33 -3.13 0.77 12.24
C ALA A 33 -2.20 0.55 13.45
N ILE A 34 -1.17 1.37 13.58
CA ILE A 34 -0.19 1.27 14.68
C ILE A 34 -0.85 1.74 15.98
N GLU A 35 -1.58 2.86 15.93
CA GLU A 35 -2.29 3.38 17.11
C GLU A 35 -3.40 2.44 17.56
N ALA A 36 -4.21 1.91 16.64
CA ALA A 36 -5.21 0.89 16.95
C ALA A 36 -4.57 -0.34 17.61
N SER A 37 -3.41 -0.78 17.10
CA SER A 37 -2.67 -1.92 17.67
C SER A 37 -2.18 -1.65 19.09
N LYS A 38 -1.66 -0.45 19.37
CA LYS A 38 -1.23 -0.03 20.71
C LYS A 38 -2.39 0.02 21.69
N ILE A 39 -3.52 0.58 21.27
CA ILE A 39 -4.75 0.67 22.08
C ILE A 39 -5.23 -0.74 22.42
N LEU A 40 -5.35 -1.62 21.42
CA LEU A 40 -5.79 -3.00 21.62
C LEU A 40 -4.85 -3.76 22.55
N GLN A 41 -3.53 -3.64 22.34
CA GLN A 41 -2.54 -4.25 23.23
C GLN A 41 -2.73 -3.77 24.67
N LYS A 42 -2.82 -2.44 24.88
CA LYS A 42 -3.00 -1.85 26.22
C LYS A 42 -4.25 -2.38 26.91
N ILE A 43 -5.38 -2.43 26.21
CA ILE A 43 -6.65 -2.93 26.77
C ILE A 43 -6.53 -4.41 27.15
N TRP A 44 -6.02 -5.24 26.23
CA TRP A 44 -5.93 -6.68 26.45
C TRP A 44 -4.95 -7.06 27.56
N GLU A 45 -3.81 -6.38 27.64
CA GLU A 45 -2.84 -6.58 28.73
C GLU A 45 -3.36 -6.03 30.05
N GLY A 46 -4.00 -4.86 30.06
CA GLY A 46 -4.58 -4.26 31.26
C GLY A 46 -5.73 -5.07 31.86
N TRP A 47 -6.52 -5.75 31.02
CA TRP A 47 -7.56 -6.67 31.46
C TRP A 47 -7.04 -8.07 31.83
N ASN A 48 -5.73 -8.32 31.68
CA ASN A 48 -5.12 -9.63 31.85
C ASN A 48 -5.85 -10.73 31.04
N ILE A 49 -6.09 -10.47 29.74
CA ILE A 49 -6.86 -11.39 28.88
C ILE A 49 -6.28 -12.81 28.79
N VAL A 50 -4.98 -12.98 29.09
CA VAL A 50 -4.32 -14.28 29.13
C VAL A 50 -4.89 -15.16 30.24
N ASP A 51 -5.31 -14.56 31.35
CA ASP A 51 -5.91 -15.21 32.51
C ASP A 51 -7.43 -15.34 32.37
N VAL A 52 -8.09 -14.23 32.05
CA VAL A 52 -9.58 -14.17 31.99
C VAL A 52 -10.15 -14.80 30.71
N GLY A 53 -9.43 -14.71 29.59
CA GLY A 53 -9.91 -15.17 28.29
C GLY A 53 -10.33 -16.64 28.26
N PRO A 54 -9.53 -17.58 28.78
CA PRO A 54 -9.91 -18.99 28.87
C PRO A 54 -11.21 -19.24 29.65
N VAL A 55 -11.46 -18.48 30.71
CA VAL A 55 -12.71 -18.56 31.50
C VAL A 55 -13.92 -18.16 30.66
N LEU A 56 -13.72 -17.28 29.67
CA LEU A 56 -14.73 -16.86 28.70
C LEU A 56 -14.79 -17.76 27.45
N GLY A 57 -14.10 -18.90 27.46
CA GLY A 57 -14.05 -19.85 26.34
C GLY A 57 -13.12 -19.42 25.19
N LEU A 58 -12.29 -18.39 25.38
CA LEU A 58 -11.33 -17.97 24.35
C LEU A 58 -10.10 -18.88 24.32
N ASN A 59 -9.56 -19.09 23.13
CA ASN A 59 -8.39 -19.93 22.94
C ASN A 59 -7.10 -19.25 23.45
N LEU A 60 -6.51 -19.78 24.53
CA LEU A 60 -5.28 -19.24 25.14
C LEU A 60 -4.10 -19.12 24.16
N LYS A 61 -3.91 -20.11 23.28
CA LYS A 61 -2.83 -20.10 22.28
C LYS A 61 -3.06 -18.97 21.27
N GLY A 62 -4.30 -18.77 20.83
CA GLY A 62 -4.72 -17.68 19.95
C GLY A 62 -4.51 -16.30 20.58
N ILE A 63 -4.86 -16.14 21.86
CA ILE A 63 -4.61 -14.89 22.61
C ILE A 63 -3.12 -14.57 22.65
N LYS A 64 -2.28 -15.54 23.06
CA LYS A 64 -0.82 -15.35 23.14
C LYS A 64 -0.22 -15.04 21.77
N ALA A 65 -0.68 -15.72 20.71
CA ALA A 65 -0.23 -15.46 19.35
C ALA A 65 -0.62 -14.04 18.88
N THR A 66 -1.83 -13.60 19.20
CA THR A 66 -2.33 -12.26 18.85
C THR A 66 -1.53 -11.18 19.55
N LEU A 67 -1.33 -11.27 20.86
CA LEU A 67 -0.50 -10.32 21.62
C LEU A 67 0.94 -10.27 21.11
N LYS A 68 1.54 -11.42 20.80
CA LYS A 68 2.88 -11.50 20.19
C LYS A 68 2.92 -10.80 18.83
N THR A 69 1.87 -10.96 18.03
CA THR A 69 1.75 -10.34 16.71
C THR A 69 1.63 -8.83 16.83
N LEU A 70 0.74 -8.32 17.70
CA LEU A 70 0.60 -6.88 17.98
C LEU A 70 1.92 -6.27 18.43
N LYS A 71 2.60 -6.88 19.41
CA LYS A 71 3.92 -6.41 19.89
C LYS A 71 4.96 -6.34 18.77
N SER A 72 5.02 -7.39 17.94
CA SER A 72 5.97 -7.45 16.81
C SER A 72 5.65 -6.39 15.77
N PHE A 73 4.38 -6.20 15.45
CA PHE A 73 3.90 -5.18 14.52
C PHE A 73 4.21 -3.76 15.01
N ILE A 74 3.92 -3.45 16.28
CA ILE A 74 4.29 -2.16 16.89
C ILE A 74 5.81 -1.97 16.89
N LYS A 75 6.57 -3.00 17.24
CA LYS A 75 8.04 -2.95 17.24
C LYS A 75 8.62 -2.67 15.85
N ALA A 76 8.07 -3.30 14.82
CA ALA A 76 8.51 -3.14 13.43
C ALA A 76 8.30 -1.70 12.91
N ASN A 77 7.39 -0.94 13.51
CA ASN A 77 7.07 0.43 13.12
C ASN A 77 7.57 1.48 14.13
N LYS A 78 8.55 1.14 14.98
CA LYS A 78 9.15 2.10 15.94
C LYS A 78 9.79 3.32 15.28
N GLN A 79 10.21 3.19 14.03
CA GLN A 79 10.85 4.26 13.25
C GLN A 79 9.85 5.26 12.67
N GLY A 80 8.55 5.08 12.95
CA GLY A 80 7.47 5.94 12.48
C GLY A 80 6.62 5.26 11.40
N ASN A 81 5.70 6.04 10.85
CA ASN A 81 4.78 5.59 9.81
C ASN A 81 5.52 5.31 8.50
N CYS A 82 4.92 4.47 7.65
CA CYS A 82 5.46 4.21 6.31
C CYS A 82 5.56 5.53 5.54
N PRO A 83 6.74 5.93 5.03
CA PRO A 83 6.92 7.26 4.43
C PRO A 83 6.39 7.33 2.99
N GLY A 84 5.88 6.22 2.45
CA GLY A 84 5.51 6.06 1.04
C GLY A 84 6.70 5.61 0.17
N CYS A 85 6.40 5.09 -1.02
CA CYS A 85 7.43 4.50 -1.88
C CYS A 85 8.45 5.51 -2.41
N SER A 86 8.04 6.75 -2.68
CA SER A 86 8.92 7.83 -3.14
C SER A 86 9.95 8.28 -2.10
N LYS A 87 9.67 8.03 -0.81
CA LYS A 87 10.55 8.38 0.32
C LYS A 87 11.34 7.18 0.86
N GLY A 88 11.39 6.06 0.13
CA GLY A 88 12.30 4.95 0.43
C GLY A 88 11.80 3.89 1.42
N SER A 89 10.49 3.58 1.43
CA SER A 89 9.95 2.43 2.18
C SER A 89 10.68 1.10 1.85
N PHE A 90 10.74 0.15 2.79
CA PHE A 90 11.32 -1.18 2.54
C PHE A 90 10.75 -1.87 1.28
N ALA A 91 9.43 -1.82 1.09
CA ALA A 91 8.78 -2.40 -0.10
C ALA A 91 9.29 -1.79 -1.41
N SER A 92 9.66 -0.50 -1.41
CA SER A 92 10.20 0.17 -2.60
C SER A 92 11.60 -0.30 -3.00
N GLN A 93 12.38 -0.88 -2.07
CA GLN A 93 13.74 -1.35 -2.34
C GLN A 93 13.76 -2.63 -3.20
N ILE A 94 12.69 -3.43 -3.13
CA ILE A 94 12.57 -4.70 -3.86
C ILE A 94 11.56 -4.63 -5.02
N CYS A 95 10.64 -3.66 -5.00
CA CYS A 95 9.58 -3.53 -5.99
C CYS A 95 10.10 -3.12 -7.39
N GLY A 96 9.77 -3.92 -8.41
CA GLY A 96 10.13 -3.65 -9.81
C GLY A 96 9.56 -2.34 -10.35
N ILE A 97 8.33 -1.98 -9.95
CA ILE A 97 7.69 -0.73 -10.38
C ILE A 97 8.45 0.47 -9.81
N ALA A 98 8.75 0.47 -8.50
CA ALA A 98 9.43 1.57 -7.85
C ALA A 98 10.82 1.81 -8.45
N LYS A 99 11.56 0.73 -8.75
CA LYS A 99 12.85 0.80 -9.43
C LYS A 99 12.72 1.39 -10.84
N CYS A 100 11.75 0.91 -11.63
CA CYS A 100 11.53 1.37 -13.00
C CYS A 100 11.16 2.86 -13.07
N VAL A 101 10.20 3.29 -12.24
CA VAL A 101 9.78 4.69 -12.15
C VAL A 101 10.95 5.58 -11.74
N LYS A 102 11.73 5.17 -10.73
CA LYS A 102 12.94 5.89 -10.32
C LYS A 102 13.98 6.00 -11.45
N SER A 103 14.25 4.92 -12.18
CA SER A 103 15.23 4.95 -13.29
C SER A 103 14.79 5.83 -14.46
N LYS A 104 13.48 6.01 -14.66
CA LYS A 104 12.91 6.88 -15.70
C LYS A 104 12.74 8.33 -15.24
N GLY A 105 13.01 8.64 -13.97
CA GLY A 105 12.80 9.98 -13.40
C GLY A 105 11.32 10.35 -13.20
N TYR A 106 10.42 9.36 -13.21
CA TYR A 106 8.99 9.58 -13.04
C TYR A 106 8.59 9.62 -11.57
N TRP A 107 7.42 10.19 -11.28
CA TRP A 107 6.74 9.98 -10.00
C TRP A 107 5.90 8.71 -10.00
N THR A 108 5.15 8.46 -11.08
CA THR A 108 4.27 7.29 -11.20
C THR A 108 4.25 6.67 -12.59
N CYS A 109 3.60 5.51 -12.73
CA CYS A 109 3.36 4.88 -14.02
C CYS A 109 2.48 5.72 -14.97
N ALA A 110 1.76 6.74 -14.48
CA ALA A 110 0.95 7.62 -15.32
C ALA A 110 1.80 8.38 -16.35
N GLU A 111 3.08 8.63 -16.06
CA GLU A 111 4.05 9.26 -16.97
C GLU A 111 4.59 8.33 -18.05
N CYS A 112 4.41 7.01 -17.90
CA CYS A 112 4.97 6.03 -18.84
C CYS A 112 4.04 5.87 -20.05
N GLU A 113 4.53 6.12 -21.26
CA GLU A 113 3.74 5.96 -22.51
C GLU A 113 3.28 4.52 -22.73
N ASP A 114 4.14 3.54 -22.42
CA ASP A 114 3.81 2.11 -22.54
C ASP A 114 2.72 1.64 -21.56
N TYR A 115 2.39 2.43 -20.54
CA TYR A 115 1.42 2.03 -19.52
C TYR A 115 -0.01 2.30 -20.02
N ASP A 116 -0.86 1.28 -19.97
CA ASP A 116 -2.26 1.36 -20.35
C ASP A 116 -3.18 0.96 -19.17
N PRO A 117 -3.85 1.90 -18.49
CA PRO A 117 -4.70 1.59 -17.33
C PRO A 117 -5.93 0.74 -17.69
N ASP A 118 -6.37 0.77 -18.94
CA ASP A 118 -7.57 0.09 -19.42
C ASP A 118 -7.28 -1.36 -19.86
N SER A 119 -6.02 -1.69 -20.17
CA SER A 119 -5.56 -3.05 -20.52
C SER A 119 -5.68 -4.06 -19.36
N GLU A 120 -5.79 -5.35 -19.69
CA GLU A 120 -5.67 -6.45 -18.72
C GLU A 120 -4.24 -6.61 -18.17
N THR A 121 -3.24 -6.15 -18.91
CA THR A 121 -1.83 -6.12 -18.52
C THR A 121 -1.31 -4.69 -18.59
N PRO A 122 -1.63 -3.84 -17.60
CA PRO A 122 -1.38 -2.40 -17.71
C PRO A 122 0.06 -2.01 -17.92
N CYS A 123 1.00 -2.79 -17.38
CA CYS A 123 2.40 -2.70 -17.76
C CYS A 123 2.73 -3.88 -18.70
N PRO A 124 2.99 -3.63 -19.99
CA PRO A 124 3.25 -4.70 -20.97
C PRO A 124 4.61 -5.38 -20.77
N ASN A 125 5.50 -4.76 -19.99
CA ASN A 125 6.88 -5.18 -19.82
C ASN A 125 7.02 -6.24 -18.70
N ILE A 126 6.44 -7.42 -18.94
CA ILE A 126 6.44 -8.57 -18.03
C ILE A 126 7.65 -9.48 -18.30
N ASN A 127 8.39 -9.84 -17.25
CA ASN A 127 9.38 -10.92 -17.30
C ASN A 127 8.97 -12.08 -16.37
N SER A 128 8.50 -13.18 -16.97
CA SER A 128 8.04 -14.38 -16.26
C SER A 128 9.15 -15.17 -15.55
N SER A 129 10.43 -14.94 -15.88
CA SER A 129 11.57 -15.64 -15.27
C SER A 129 12.02 -15.04 -13.92
N SER A 130 11.35 -13.98 -13.46
CA SER A 130 11.74 -13.23 -12.27
C SER A 130 10.75 -13.45 -11.12
N MET A 131 11.19 -13.17 -9.89
CA MET A 131 10.28 -13.15 -8.75
C MET A 131 9.19 -12.08 -8.98
N PRO A 132 7.90 -12.39 -8.79
CA PRO A 132 6.79 -11.50 -9.16
C PRO A 132 6.90 -10.07 -8.63
N ILE A 133 7.35 -9.88 -7.38
CA ILE A 133 7.52 -8.55 -6.78
C ILE A 133 8.64 -7.72 -7.41
N THR A 134 9.65 -8.39 -7.99
CA THR A 134 10.83 -7.73 -8.56
C THR A 134 10.63 -7.29 -10.00
N ASP A 135 9.64 -7.85 -10.70
CA ASP A 135 9.24 -7.41 -12.03
C ASP A 135 8.09 -6.42 -12.00
N LYS A 136 8.21 -5.36 -12.78
CA LYS A 136 7.23 -4.28 -12.86
C LYS A 136 5.89 -4.74 -13.42
N GLY A 137 5.88 -5.63 -14.41
CA GLY A 137 4.67 -6.14 -15.03
C GLY A 137 3.91 -7.10 -14.12
N GLN A 138 4.61 -8.09 -13.57
CA GLN A 138 4.05 -9.03 -12.59
C GLN A 138 3.57 -8.31 -11.33
N MET A 139 4.38 -7.40 -10.78
CA MET A 139 3.97 -6.62 -9.61
C MET A 139 2.75 -5.74 -9.89
N MET A 140 2.65 -5.15 -11.09
CA MET A 140 1.48 -4.35 -11.47
C MET A 140 0.23 -5.21 -11.53
N LYS A 141 0.32 -6.41 -12.11
CA LYS A 141 -0.77 -7.39 -12.13
C LYS A 141 -1.21 -7.75 -10.71
N MET A 142 -0.26 -8.07 -9.82
CA MET A 142 -0.55 -8.37 -8.42
C MET A 142 -1.23 -7.20 -7.71
N ILE A 143 -0.77 -5.97 -7.92
CA ILE A 143 -1.38 -4.77 -7.34
C ILE A 143 -2.80 -4.58 -7.86
N CYS A 144 -3.03 -4.74 -9.17
CA CYS A 144 -4.36 -4.63 -9.75
C CYS A 144 -5.33 -5.65 -9.15
N THR A 145 -4.91 -6.89 -8.95
CA THR A 145 -5.71 -7.91 -8.27
C THR A 145 -5.93 -7.56 -6.79
N ARG A 146 -4.89 -7.13 -6.09
CA ARG A 146 -4.94 -6.83 -4.66
C ARG A 146 -5.86 -5.66 -4.32
N TYR A 147 -5.91 -4.64 -5.18
CA TYR A 147 -6.59 -3.37 -4.95
C TYR A 147 -7.75 -3.13 -5.92
N SER A 148 -8.33 -4.20 -6.48
CA SER A 148 -9.54 -4.15 -7.31
C SER A 148 -9.44 -3.15 -8.47
N ARG A 149 -8.25 -3.02 -9.08
CA ARG A 149 -7.91 -2.07 -10.15
C ARG A 149 -8.10 -0.57 -9.82
N ASP A 150 -8.43 -0.17 -8.59
CA ASP A 150 -8.46 1.25 -8.18
C ASP A 150 -7.14 1.98 -8.47
N PRO A 151 -5.94 1.37 -8.32
CA PRO A 151 -4.68 2.02 -8.70
C PRO A 151 -4.63 2.45 -10.18
N ASN A 152 -5.21 1.67 -11.10
CA ASN A 152 -5.27 2.07 -12.52
C ASN A 152 -6.19 3.27 -12.71
N GLN A 153 -7.32 3.32 -12.01
CA GLN A 153 -8.24 4.45 -12.09
C GLN A 153 -7.58 5.72 -11.55
N ASN A 154 -6.80 5.62 -10.48
CA ASN A 154 -6.02 6.74 -9.97
C ASN A 154 -4.98 7.22 -10.99
N LEU A 155 -4.21 6.31 -11.61
CA LEU A 155 -3.21 6.67 -12.63
C LEU A 155 -3.84 7.24 -13.90
N LYS A 156 -4.99 6.71 -14.32
CA LYS A 156 -5.79 7.25 -15.43
C LYS A 156 -6.24 8.67 -15.10
N ARG A 157 -6.80 8.88 -13.90
CA ARG A 157 -7.24 10.19 -13.44
C ARG A 157 -6.09 11.19 -13.41
N CYS A 158 -4.90 10.80 -12.93
CA CYS A 158 -3.71 11.64 -13.02
C CYS A 158 -3.44 12.13 -14.45
N ARG A 159 -3.56 11.27 -15.47
CA ARG A 159 -3.35 11.67 -16.88
C ARG A 159 -4.39 12.66 -17.39
N GLU A 160 -5.62 12.54 -16.92
CA GLU A 160 -6.76 13.38 -17.32
C GLU A 160 -6.65 14.79 -16.75
N ILE A 161 -6.40 14.91 -15.44
CA ILE A 161 -6.52 16.20 -14.73
C ILE A 161 -5.20 16.76 -14.20
N GLY A 162 -4.11 16.01 -14.28
CA GLY A 162 -2.81 16.40 -13.74
C GLY A 162 -2.63 16.06 -12.27
N TYR A 163 -1.37 15.96 -11.84
CA TYR A 163 -1.05 15.64 -10.44
C TYR A 163 -1.59 16.65 -9.42
N PRO A 164 -1.50 17.98 -9.61
CA PRO A 164 -1.99 18.93 -8.62
C PRO A 164 -3.49 18.79 -8.34
N ALA A 165 -4.30 18.66 -9.39
CA ALA A 165 -5.75 18.48 -9.26
C ALA A 165 -6.09 17.10 -8.65
N PHE A 166 -5.42 16.04 -9.10
CA PHE A 166 -5.61 14.71 -8.55
C PHE A 166 -5.28 14.63 -7.05
N ILE A 167 -4.20 15.27 -6.60
CA ILE A 167 -3.84 15.28 -5.17
C ILE A 167 -4.94 15.96 -4.35
N GLN A 168 -5.56 17.02 -4.87
CA GLN A 168 -6.68 17.68 -4.20
C GLN A 168 -7.89 16.75 -4.12
N GLU A 169 -8.29 16.11 -5.23
CA GLU A 169 -9.37 15.10 -5.25
C GLU A 169 -9.09 13.96 -4.26
N ALA A 170 -7.84 13.47 -4.20
CA ALA A 170 -7.44 12.40 -3.30
C ALA A 170 -7.53 12.81 -1.82
N LYS A 171 -7.16 14.06 -1.49
CA LYS A 171 -7.30 14.61 -0.13
C LYS A 171 -8.76 14.69 0.28
N GLU A 172 -9.63 15.17 -0.59
CA GLU A 172 -11.08 15.22 -0.34
C GLU A 172 -11.69 13.83 -0.19
N LYS A 173 -11.32 12.88 -1.06
CA LYS A 173 -11.73 11.46 -0.99
C LYS A 173 -11.41 10.86 0.39
N VAL A 174 -10.18 11.07 0.88
CA VAL A 174 -9.74 10.55 2.20
C VAL A 174 -10.40 11.28 3.36
N ALA A 175 -10.59 12.60 3.25
CA ALA A 175 -11.30 13.40 4.25
C ALA A 175 -12.76 12.94 4.43
N ASN A 176 -13.39 12.49 3.35
CA ASN A 176 -14.74 11.92 3.34
C ASN A 176 -14.79 10.44 3.78
N GLY A 177 -13.74 9.94 4.44
CA GLY A 177 -13.73 8.62 5.08
C GLY A 177 -13.27 7.47 4.19
N TRP A 178 -12.80 7.74 2.97
CA TRP A 178 -12.21 6.68 2.15
C TRP A 178 -10.90 6.16 2.76
N ARG A 179 -10.69 4.85 2.70
CA ARG A 179 -9.46 4.17 3.14
C ARG A 179 -9.08 3.05 2.20
N THR A 180 -7.78 2.79 2.08
CA THR A 180 -7.24 1.79 1.15
C THR A 180 -7.69 0.37 1.48
N TRP A 181 -7.99 0.04 2.73
CA TRP A 181 -8.50 -1.28 3.11
C TRP A 181 -9.90 -1.60 2.55
N GLN A 182 -10.67 -0.59 2.13
CA GLN A 182 -12.02 -0.78 1.59
C GLN A 182 -12.02 -1.42 0.20
N ILE A 183 -10.91 -1.30 -0.54
CA ILE A 183 -10.76 -1.80 -1.92
C ILE A 183 -9.85 -3.04 -2.01
N ILE A 184 -9.36 -3.49 -0.86
CA ILE A 184 -8.40 -4.57 -0.72
C ILE A 184 -9.13 -5.91 -0.95
N SER A 185 -8.70 -6.69 -1.94
CA SER A 185 -9.23 -8.04 -2.22
C SER A 185 -9.20 -8.93 -0.97
N LYS A 186 -10.19 -9.83 -0.89
CA LYS A 186 -10.29 -10.89 0.12
C LYS A 186 -9.38 -12.08 -0.19
N ASP A 187 -8.86 -12.18 -1.41
CA ASP A 187 -8.00 -13.27 -1.83
C ASP A 187 -6.57 -13.11 -1.32
N MET A 188 -5.86 -14.24 -1.16
CA MET A 188 -4.49 -14.29 -0.65
C MET A 188 -3.44 -13.99 -1.74
N VAL A 189 -3.63 -12.88 -2.46
CA VAL A 189 -2.89 -12.50 -3.70
C VAL A 189 -1.37 -12.66 -3.56
N PHE A 190 -0.77 -12.15 -2.48
CA PHE A 190 0.69 -12.25 -2.29
C PHE A 190 1.13 -13.67 -1.97
N THR A 191 0.42 -14.39 -1.10
CA THR A 191 0.77 -15.76 -0.75
C THR A 191 0.69 -16.67 -1.96
N ASP A 192 -0.34 -16.53 -2.78
CA ASP A 192 -0.54 -17.38 -3.95
C ASP A 192 0.41 -17.03 -5.09
N ALA A 193 0.81 -15.76 -5.23
CA ALA A 193 1.84 -15.36 -6.17
C ALA A 193 3.24 -15.90 -5.80
N MET A 194 3.53 -16.06 -4.51
CA MET A 194 4.84 -16.53 -4.02
C MET A 194 4.97 -18.06 -3.95
N LYS A 195 3.89 -18.81 -4.19
CA LYS A 195 3.92 -20.29 -4.29
C LYS A 195 4.33 -20.80 -5.69
N LYS A 196 4.32 -19.92 -6.68
CA LYS A 196 4.65 -20.21 -8.08
C LYS A 196 6.11 -19.86 -8.36
#